data_AF-R7V7T2-F1
#
_entry.id   AF-R7V7T2-F1
#
_cell.length_a   1.000
_cell.length_b   1.000
_cell.length_c   1.000
_cell.angle_alpha   90.00
_cell.angle_beta   90.00
_cell.angle_gamma   90.00
#
_symmetry.space_group_name_H-M   'P 1'
#
loop_
_entity.id
_entity.type
_entity.pdbx_description
1 polymer ?
#
loop_
_entity_poly.entity_id
_entity_poly.type
_entity_poly.pdbx_seq_one_letter_code
_entity_poly.pdbx_strand_id
1 'polypeptide(L)'
;MTTKDRNDITPDNSVDFVEQKLRDIFDVVPVSIQPLKGHVDQNFLVEIDNAKFVFKLKEMKEGIFIEEFKSQIRFMMFLNGNGFVTPTIIPTLNGQMYHQEGGIIHADFHDSNIILLSQPRHKDPKGKYGIIDYGETIASLFLFDVAITVSYFMMISTLDDFIERGACVLAGYLSKRSMSTGEKKAFFVCVCAAYCRELVLCNKDFHVQGRQNEYLMTSMATGWPQLKKLRTHPEEFHAVFEKVLDIGE
;
A
#
# COMPACT_ATOMS: atom_id res chain seq x y z
N MET A 1 25.17 3.91 -21.75
CA MET A 1 25.23 4.04 -20.28
C MET A 1 24.74 2.75 -19.68
N THR A 2 25.60 2.04 -18.97
CA THR A 2 25.36 0.71 -18.39
C THR A 2 24.46 0.81 -17.17
N THR A 3 23.44 -0.05 -17.11
CA THR A 3 22.42 -0.22 -16.07
C THR A 3 22.95 -0.84 -14.77
N LYS A 4 24.11 -0.39 -14.29
CA LYS A 4 24.60 -0.70 -12.94
C LYS A 4 24.41 0.54 -12.09
N ASP A 5 23.94 0.35 -10.87
CA ASP A 5 23.61 1.38 -9.85
C ASP A 5 22.13 1.75 -9.75
N ARG A 6 21.22 0.78 -9.97
CA ARG A 6 20.06 0.72 -9.06
C ARG A 6 20.58 0.17 -7.75
N ASN A 7 20.64 1.01 -6.70
CA ASN A 7 20.71 0.51 -5.34
C ASN A 7 19.40 -0.24 -5.08
N ASP A 8 19.37 -1.53 -5.44
CA ASP A 8 18.30 -2.42 -5.01
C ASP A 8 18.34 -2.41 -3.48
N ILE A 9 17.35 -1.75 -2.87
CA ILE A 9 17.08 -1.88 -1.45
C ILE A 9 16.63 -3.32 -1.27
N THR A 10 17.56 -4.21 -0.95
CA THR A 10 17.24 -5.60 -0.64
C THR A 10 16.33 -5.58 0.59
N PRO A 11 15.13 -6.17 0.52
CA PRO A 11 14.27 -6.29 1.69
C PRO A 11 15.04 -6.95 2.84
N ASP A 12 14.94 -6.39 4.05
CA ASP A 12 15.57 -6.99 5.23
C ASP A 12 15.00 -8.39 5.43
N ASN A 13 15.91 -9.36 5.38
CA ASN A 13 15.65 -10.77 5.53
C ASN A 13 16.55 -11.42 6.58
N SER A 14 17.08 -10.59 7.48
CA SER A 14 17.86 -11.05 8.61
C SER A 14 17.03 -12.00 9.48
N VAL A 15 17.74 -12.86 10.21
CA VAL A 15 17.12 -13.73 11.21
C VAL A 15 16.34 -12.91 12.24
N ASP A 16 16.88 -11.75 12.65
CA ASP A 16 16.24 -10.83 13.59
C ASP A 16 14.91 -10.28 13.04
N PHE A 17 14.87 -9.90 11.75
CA PHE A 17 13.63 -9.49 11.09
C PHE A 17 12.59 -10.61 11.09
N VAL A 18 13.00 -11.84 10.74
CA VAL A 18 12.11 -13.01 10.74
C VAL A 18 11.59 -13.31 12.14
N GLU A 19 12.45 -13.27 13.15
CA GLU A 19 12.07 -13.47 14.55
C GLU A 19 11.02 -12.46 14.99
N GLN A 20 11.23 -11.18 14.69
CA GLN A 20 10.28 -10.13 15.01
C GLN A 20 8.93 -10.38 14.34
N LYS A 21 8.91 -10.78 13.05
CA LYS A 21 7.67 -11.10 12.34
C LYS A 21 6.95 -12.31 12.92
N LEU A 22 7.67 -13.36 13.31
CA LEU A 22 7.10 -14.54 13.95
C LEU A 22 6.39 -14.15 15.26
N ARG A 23 7.01 -13.30 16.09
CA ARG A 23 6.43 -12.80 17.33
C ARG A 23 5.22 -11.91 17.08
N ASP A 24 5.39 -10.86 16.26
CA ASP A 24 4.39 -9.81 16.07
C ASP A 24 3.12 -10.30 15.35
N ILE A 25 3.26 -11.27 14.44
CA ILE A 25 2.18 -11.65 13.52
C ILE A 25 1.58 -13.01 13.86
N PHE A 26 2.38 -13.93 14.40
CA PHE A 26 1.98 -15.32 14.64
C PHE A 26 2.05 -15.74 16.11
N ASP A 27 2.54 -14.87 17.01
CA ASP A 27 2.84 -15.21 18.42
C ASP A 27 3.74 -16.46 18.55
N VAL A 28 4.68 -16.59 17.61
CA VAL A 28 5.64 -17.69 17.59
C VAL A 28 6.96 -17.21 18.16
N VAL A 29 7.39 -17.86 19.25
CA VAL A 29 8.70 -17.63 19.88
C VAL A 29 9.66 -18.74 19.43
N PRO A 30 10.59 -18.47 18.51
CA PRO A 30 11.49 -19.49 17.99
C PRO A 30 12.60 -19.83 18.98
N VAL A 31 12.93 -21.12 19.08
CA VAL A 31 14.16 -21.64 19.70
C VAL A 31 15.33 -21.46 18.73
N SER A 32 15.09 -21.69 17.44
CA SER A 32 16.08 -21.44 16.40
C SER A 32 15.43 -21.04 15.08
N ILE A 33 16.17 -20.25 14.29
CA ILE A 33 15.82 -19.89 12.91
C ILE A 33 17.03 -20.19 12.03
N GLN A 34 16.83 -21.00 11.01
CA GLN A 34 17.86 -21.36 10.04
C GLN A 34 17.41 -21.00 8.62
N PRO A 35 18.15 -20.15 7.88
CA PRO A 35 17.90 -19.95 6.46
C PRO A 35 18.06 -21.25 5.67
N LEU A 36 17.09 -21.53 4.81
CA LEU A 36 17.08 -22.66 3.90
C LEU A 36 17.37 -22.20 2.46
N LYS A 37 17.89 -23.11 1.64
CA LYS A 37 18.12 -22.81 0.21
C LYS A 37 16.80 -22.49 -0.49
N GLY A 38 16.81 -21.44 -1.31
CA GLY A 38 15.69 -21.02 -2.14
C GLY A 38 16.20 -20.45 -3.46
N HIS A 39 15.41 -20.57 -4.53
CA HIS A 39 15.76 -20.04 -5.85
C HIS A 39 15.30 -18.59 -6.04
N VAL A 40 14.13 -18.24 -5.49
CA VAL A 40 13.48 -16.92 -5.62
C VAL A 40 12.92 -16.54 -4.26
N ASP A 41 11.98 -17.33 -3.72
CA ASP A 41 11.50 -17.17 -2.35
C ASP A 41 12.60 -17.48 -1.33
N GLN A 42 12.57 -16.78 -0.20
CA GLN A 42 13.46 -17.04 0.92
C GLN A 42 12.73 -17.87 1.98
N ASN A 43 13.35 -18.96 2.40
CA ASN A 43 12.76 -19.94 3.29
C ASN A 43 13.58 -20.01 4.58
N PHE A 44 12.91 -20.17 5.71
CA PHE A 44 13.53 -20.30 7.01
C PHE A 44 12.92 -21.50 7.72
N LEU A 45 13.76 -22.40 8.22
CA LEU A 45 13.34 -23.41 9.18
C LEU A 45 13.22 -22.72 10.53
N VAL A 46 12.05 -22.83 11.14
CA VAL A 46 11.75 -22.27 12.45
C VAL A 46 11.49 -23.44 13.38
N GLU A 47 12.30 -23.57 14.43
CA GLU A 47 12.09 -24.58 15.46
C GLU A 47 11.53 -23.92 16.71
N ILE A 48 10.50 -24.52 17.28
CA ILE A 48 9.99 -24.25 18.63
C ILE A 48 10.10 -25.54 19.45
N ASP A 49 9.89 -25.47 20.76
CA ASP A 49 10.10 -26.59 21.69
C ASP A 49 9.53 -27.95 21.21
N ASN A 50 8.35 -27.94 20.60
CA ASN A 50 7.64 -29.17 20.21
C ASN A 50 7.25 -29.24 18.72
N ALA A 51 7.71 -28.31 17.89
CA ALA A 51 7.33 -28.28 16.47
C ALA A 51 8.36 -27.61 15.59
N LYS A 52 8.27 -27.88 14.29
CA LYS A 52 9.06 -27.21 13.25
C LYS A 52 8.13 -26.63 12.20
N PHE A 53 8.46 -25.43 11.74
CA PHE A 53 7.73 -24.73 10.70
C PHE A 53 8.69 -24.30 9.59
N VAL A 54 8.13 -24.02 8.42
CA VAL A 54 8.85 -23.29 7.38
C VAL A 54 8.21 -21.92 7.28
N PHE A 55 8.95 -20.88 7.65
CA PHE A 55 8.57 -19.50 7.39
C PHE A 55 9.09 -19.10 6.01
N LYS A 56 8.22 -18.55 5.18
CA LYS A 56 8.57 -18.17 3.80
C LYS A 56 8.33 -16.68 3.60
N LEU A 57 9.39 -15.97 3.21
CA LEU A 57 9.31 -14.63 2.65
C LEU A 57 9.22 -14.76 1.14
N LYS A 58 8.04 -14.44 0.60
CA LYS A 58 7.79 -14.49 -0.84
C LYS A 58 8.27 -13.19 -1.48
N GLU A 59 9.18 -13.32 -2.45
CA GLU A 59 9.53 -12.18 -3.29
C GLU A 59 8.36 -11.88 -4.22
N MET A 60 7.89 -10.63 -4.20
CA MET A 60 6.81 -10.16 -5.05
C MET A 60 7.43 -9.44 -6.24
N LYS A 61 7.23 -9.95 -7.45
CA LYS A 61 7.58 -9.22 -8.69
C LYS A 61 6.43 -8.28 -9.08
N GLU A 62 6.64 -7.41 -10.06
CA GLU A 62 5.58 -6.48 -10.52
C GLU A 62 4.54 -7.21 -11.39
N GLY A 63 3.24 -7.02 -11.11
CA GLY A 63 2.18 -7.22 -12.12
C GLY A 63 1.09 -8.29 -11.93
N ILE A 64 1.28 -9.45 -11.28
CA ILE A 64 0.22 -10.49 -11.12
C ILE A 64 0.56 -11.45 -9.95
N PHE A 65 0.24 -11.15 -8.68
CA PHE A 65 0.79 -11.97 -7.57
C PHE A 65 -0.17 -12.35 -6.46
N ILE A 66 -1.12 -11.50 -6.10
CA ILE A 66 -1.97 -11.76 -4.93
C ILE A 66 -2.94 -12.90 -5.20
N GLU A 67 -3.50 -12.96 -6.41
CA GLU A 67 -4.36 -14.06 -6.80
C GLU A 67 -3.58 -15.37 -7.03
N GLU A 68 -2.33 -15.31 -7.50
CA GLU A 68 -1.47 -16.50 -7.56
C GLU A 68 -1.15 -17.04 -6.17
N PHE A 69 -0.78 -16.17 -5.22
CA PHE A 69 -0.51 -16.55 -3.84
C PHE A 69 -1.74 -17.14 -3.16
N LYS A 70 -2.90 -16.47 -3.29
CA LYS A 70 -4.19 -16.99 -2.81
C LYS A 70 -4.53 -18.33 -3.46
N SER A 71 -4.26 -18.50 -4.76
CA SER A 71 -4.52 -19.75 -5.47
C SER A 71 -3.65 -20.89 -4.94
N GLN A 72 -2.36 -20.65 -4.67
CA GLN A 72 -1.47 -21.64 -4.06
C GLN A 72 -1.98 -22.09 -2.68
N ILE A 73 -2.37 -21.14 -1.83
CA ILE A 73 -2.95 -21.43 -0.51
C ILE A 73 -4.23 -22.25 -0.65
N ARG A 74 -5.17 -21.82 -1.50
CA ARG A 74 -6.44 -22.53 -1.72
C ARG A 74 -6.21 -23.94 -2.23
N PHE A 75 -5.24 -24.12 -3.13
CA PHE A 75 -4.89 -25.42 -3.68
C PHE A 75 -4.32 -26.35 -2.59
N MET A 76 -3.42 -25.85 -1.74
CA MET A 76 -2.89 -26.61 -0.60
C MET A 76 -4.00 -27.00 0.38
N MET A 77 -4.88 -26.06 0.74
CA MET A 77 -6.02 -26.33 1.63
C MET A 77 -6.97 -27.37 1.02
N PHE A 78 -7.24 -27.28 -0.28
CA PHE A 78 -8.05 -28.26 -1.00
C PHE A 78 -7.41 -29.65 -0.96
N LEU A 79 -6.12 -29.77 -1.26
CA LEU A 79 -5.40 -31.05 -1.22
C LEU A 79 -5.40 -31.64 0.20
N ASN A 80 -5.11 -30.83 1.21
CA ASN A 80 -5.14 -31.26 2.62
C ASN A 80 -6.54 -31.78 3.02
N GLY A 81 -7.60 -31.05 2.64
CA GLY A 81 -8.99 -31.46 2.87
C GLY A 81 -9.40 -32.73 2.13
N ASN A 82 -8.64 -33.15 1.12
CA ASN A 82 -8.85 -34.39 0.36
C ASN A 82 -7.86 -35.50 0.75
N GLY A 83 -7.17 -35.38 1.90
CA GLY A 83 -6.31 -36.43 2.46
C GLY A 83 -4.89 -36.48 1.90
N PHE A 84 -4.48 -35.50 1.09
CA PHE A 84 -3.09 -35.39 0.65
C PHE A 84 -2.24 -34.72 1.73
N VAL A 85 -1.02 -35.25 1.93
CA VAL A 85 -0.05 -34.65 2.85
C VAL A 85 0.56 -33.42 2.18
N THR A 86 0.09 -32.24 2.56
CA THR A 86 0.65 -30.93 2.18
C THR A 86 0.98 -30.12 3.43
N PRO A 87 1.85 -29.10 3.34
CA PRO A 87 2.08 -28.21 4.47
C PRO A 87 0.76 -27.59 4.96
N THR A 88 0.58 -27.57 6.28
CA THR A 88 -0.55 -26.89 6.93
C THR A 88 -0.22 -25.42 7.08
N ILE A 89 -1.09 -24.55 6.57
CA ILE A 89 -0.92 -23.10 6.73
C ILE A 89 -1.32 -22.70 8.15
N ILE A 90 -0.47 -21.91 8.79
CA ILE A 90 -0.75 -21.30 10.09
C ILE A 90 -1.25 -19.88 9.82
N PRO A 91 -2.51 -19.56 10.21
CA PRO A 91 -3.00 -18.20 10.10
C PRO A 91 -2.28 -17.29 11.10
N THR A 92 -2.33 -16.00 10.83
CA THR A 92 -1.88 -14.94 11.73
C THR A 92 -2.76 -14.86 12.99
N LEU A 93 -2.34 -14.09 13.98
CA LEU A 93 -3.08 -13.89 15.24
C LEU A 93 -4.54 -13.44 15.06
N ASN A 94 -4.83 -12.70 13.99
CA ASN A 94 -6.18 -12.26 13.65
C ASN A 94 -6.95 -13.27 12.76
N GLY A 95 -6.45 -14.50 12.59
CA GLY A 95 -7.08 -15.56 11.81
C GLY A 95 -6.96 -15.41 10.29
N GLN A 96 -6.20 -14.42 9.80
CA GLN A 96 -6.00 -14.17 8.37
C GLN A 96 -4.79 -14.96 7.84
N MET A 97 -4.71 -15.11 6.51
CA MET A 97 -3.46 -15.52 5.87
C MET A 97 -2.60 -14.27 5.69
N TYR A 98 -1.38 -14.23 6.23
CA TYR A 98 -0.55 -13.02 6.15
C TYR A 98 -0.24 -12.67 4.69
N HIS A 99 -0.93 -11.65 4.17
CA HIS A 99 -0.54 -10.92 2.99
C HIS A 99 -1.05 -9.48 3.13
N GLN A 100 -0.31 -8.49 2.62
CA GLN A 100 -0.89 -7.17 2.42
C GLN A 100 -1.97 -7.30 1.35
N GLU A 101 -3.16 -6.77 1.60
CA GLU A 101 -4.25 -6.88 0.65
C GLU A 101 -3.98 -6.06 -0.61
N GLY A 102 -4.39 -6.62 -1.73
CA GLY A 102 -4.23 -5.99 -3.03
C GLY A 102 -4.91 -6.79 -4.12
N GLY A 103 -4.76 -6.27 -5.33
CA GLY A 103 -5.48 -6.66 -6.52
C GLY A 103 -5.16 -5.67 -7.62
N ILE A 104 -6.05 -5.52 -8.60
CA ILE A 104 -5.91 -4.45 -9.59
C ILE A 104 -6.21 -3.12 -8.90
N ILE A 105 -5.25 -2.21 -8.93
CA ILE A 105 -5.39 -0.82 -8.50
C ILE A 105 -5.53 0.08 -9.72
N HIS A 106 -6.13 1.26 -9.54
CA HIS A 106 -6.23 2.25 -10.60
C HIS A 106 -4.87 2.90 -10.90
N ALA A 107 -4.06 3.14 -9.86
CA ALA A 107 -2.73 3.75 -9.89
C ALA A 107 -2.65 5.21 -10.40
N ASP A 108 -3.79 5.79 -10.77
CA ASP A 108 -3.92 7.17 -11.25
C ASP A 108 -5.32 7.74 -10.93
N PHE A 109 -5.83 7.45 -9.72
CA PHE A 109 -7.18 7.85 -9.35
C PHE A 109 -7.19 9.30 -8.81
N HIS A 110 -7.75 10.21 -9.61
CA HIS A 110 -7.91 11.64 -9.32
C HIS A 110 -9.26 12.19 -9.81
N ASP A 111 -9.55 13.47 -9.54
CA ASP A 111 -10.87 14.09 -9.76
C ASP A 111 -11.33 14.09 -11.23
N SER A 112 -10.43 14.34 -12.19
CA SER A 112 -10.76 14.32 -13.62
C SER A 112 -11.05 12.90 -14.15
N ASN A 113 -10.69 11.86 -13.40
CA ASN A 113 -11.06 10.47 -13.69
C ASN A 113 -12.42 10.08 -13.09
N ILE A 114 -13.15 11.03 -12.49
CA ILE A 114 -14.49 10.85 -11.94
C ILE A 114 -15.50 11.71 -12.71
N ILE A 115 -16.45 11.08 -13.39
CA ILE A 115 -17.51 11.77 -14.13
C ILE A 115 -18.80 11.74 -13.34
N LEU A 116 -19.34 12.91 -12.97
CA LEU A 116 -20.69 13.02 -12.41
C LEU A 116 -21.74 12.80 -13.51
N LEU A 117 -22.46 11.68 -13.40
CA LEU A 117 -23.57 11.31 -14.30
C LEU A 117 -24.89 11.95 -13.83
N SER A 118 -25.02 12.25 -12.54
CA SER A 118 -26.11 13.06 -12.01
C SER A 118 -25.69 13.81 -10.77
N GLN A 119 -26.12 15.06 -10.66
CA GLN A 119 -25.86 15.90 -9.49
C GLN A 119 -26.39 15.27 -8.20
N PRO A 120 -25.68 15.41 -7.07
CA PRO A 120 -26.18 15.06 -5.75
C PRO A 120 -27.53 15.72 -5.46
N ARG A 121 -28.42 15.01 -4.79
CA ARG A 121 -29.74 15.50 -4.35
C ARG A 121 -29.95 15.14 -2.90
N HIS A 122 -30.90 15.78 -2.22
CA HIS A 122 -31.21 15.47 -0.82
C HIS A 122 -31.50 13.97 -0.57
N LYS A 123 -32.11 13.26 -1.54
CA LYS A 123 -32.37 11.81 -1.45
C LYS A 123 -31.23 10.93 -1.98
N ASP A 124 -30.25 11.52 -2.65
CA ASP A 124 -29.08 10.85 -3.21
C ASP A 124 -27.85 11.78 -3.05
N PRO A 125 -27.28 11.86 -1.84
CA PRO A 125 -26.24 12.84 -1.52
C PRO A 125 -24.90 12.56 -2.23
N LYS A 126 -24.75 11.41 -2.90
CA LYS A 126 -23.57 11.10 -3.72
C LYS A 126 -23.78 11.41 -5.19
N GLY A 127 -25.03 11.33 -5.66
CA GLY A 127 -25.32 11.33 -7.08
C GLY A 127 -24.82 10.05 -7.75
N LYS A 128 -24.99 9.98 -9.07
CA LYS A 128 -24.40 8.92 -9.90
C LYS A 128 -23.08 9.41 -10.45
N TYR A 129 -22.07 8.56 -10.41
CA TYR A 129 -20.75 8.84 -10.96
C TYR A 129 -20.21 7.64 -11.72
N GLY A 130 -19.34 7.90 -12.69
CA GLY A 130 -18.53 6.91 -13.40
C GLY A 130 -17.05 7.17 -13.12
N ILE A 131 -16.26 6.10 -13.24
CA ILE A 131 -14.78 6.17 -13.18
C ILE A 131 -14.28 5.86 -14.59
N ILE A 132 -13.27 6.60 -15.04
CA ILE A 132 -12.66 6.45 -16.37
C ILE A 132 -11.14 6.36 -16.27
N ASP A 133 -10.49 6.20 -17.43
CA ASP A 133 -9.04 6.19 -17.59
C ASP A 133 -8.29 5.08 -16.82
N TYR A 134 -8.50 3.86 -17.26
CA TYR A 134 -7.85 2.67 -16.70
C TYR A 134 -6.44 2.41 -17.27
N GLY A 135 -5.83 3.39 -17.95
CA GLY A 135 -4.57 3.24 -18.68
C GLY A 135 -3.38 2.79 -17.81
N GLU A 136 -3.36 3.23 -16.55
CA GLU A 136 -2.30 2.94 -15.58
C GLU A 136 -2.64 1.76 -14.65
N THR A 137 -3.76 1.06 -14.88
CA THR A 137 -4.16 -0.03 -13.99
C THR A 137 -3.10 -1.13 -13.89
N ILE A 138 -2.80 -1.55 -12.66
CA ILE A 138 -1.75 -2.53 -12.39
C ILE A 138 -2.13 -3.40 -11.19
N ALA A 139 -1.68 -4.66 -11.16
CA ALA A 139 -1.84 -5.46 -9.94
C ALA A 139 -0.82 -5.02 -8.89
N SER A 140 -1.32 -4.53 -7.76
CA SER A 140 -0.50 -4.03 -6.66
C SER A 140 -1.28 -4.07 -5.33
N LEU A 141 -0.73 -3.46 -4.29
CA LEU A 141 -1.38 -3.32 -2.99
C LEU A 141 -2.43 -2.22 -3.04
N PHE A 142 -3.61 -2.46 -2.45
CA PHE A 142 -4.67 -1.44 -2.36
C PHE A 142 -4.20 -0.21 -1.57
N LEU A 143 -3.24 -0.39 -0.67
CA LEU A 143 -2.53 0.66 0.05
C LEU A 143 -1.98 1.75 -0.88
N PHE A 144 -1.40 1.37 -2.02
CA PHE A 144 -0.78 2.34 -2.92
C PHE A 144 -1.83 3.19 -3.64
N ASP A 145 -2.98 2.61 -4.01
CA ASP A 145 -4.05 3.35 -4.68
C ASP A 145 -4.58 4.47 -3.77
N VAL A 146 -4.91 4.13 -2.51
CA VAL A 146 -5.38 5.13 -1.53
C VAL A 146 -4.30 6.16 -1.20
N ALA A 147 -3.02 5.75 -1.12
CA ALA A 147 -1.92 6.68 -0.85
C ALA A 147 -1.72 7.69 -2.00
N ILE A 148 -1.81 7.23 -3.26
CA ILE A 148 -1.74 8.07 -4.46
C ILE A 148 -2.91 9.05 -4.47
N THR A 149 -4.14 8.58 -4.26
CA THR A 149 -5.32 9.44 -4.23
C THR A 149 -5.25 10.49 -3.12
N VAL A 150 -4.86 10.10 -1.90
CA VAL A 150 -4.70 11.04 -0.78
C VAL A 150 -3.64 12.09 -1.11
N SER A 151 -2.48 11.67 -1.62
CA SER A 151 -1.41 12.56 -2.08
C SER A 151 -1.91 13.57 -3.11
N TYR A 152 -2.67 13.09 -4.10
CA TYR A 152 -3.24 13.93 -5.15
C TYR A 152 -4.16 15.02 -4.57
N PHE A 153 -5.16 14.64 -3.78
CA PHE A 153 -6.11 15.59 -3.20
C PHE A 153 -5.45 16.55 -2.21
N MET A 154 -4.40 16.12 -1.51
CA MET A 154 -3.55 17.03 -0.74
C MET A 154 -2.90 18.08 -1.65
N MET A 155 -2.31 17.66 -2.77
CA MET A 155 -1.56 18.55 -3.68
C MET A 155 -2.43 19.63 -4.34
N ILE A 156 -3.65 19.28 -4.75
CA ILE A 156 -4.58 20.25 -5.37
C ILE A 156 -5.31 21.14 -4.36
N SER A 157 -5.09 20.92 -3.06
CA SER A 157 -5.69 21.72 -1.98
C SER A 157 -4.80 22.92 -1.61
N THR A 158 -5.28 23.77 -0.70
CA THR A 158 -4.51 24.94 -0.25
C THR A 158 -3.47 24.56 0.81
N LEU A 159 -2.51 25.45 1.10
CA LEU A 159 -1.52 25.20 2.14
C LEU A 159 -2.14 25.09 3.56
N ASP A 160 -3.31 25.70 3.75
CA ASP A 160 -3.97 25.77 5.05
C ASP A 160 -4.82 24.52 5.36
N ASP A 161 -5.33 23.82 4.34
CA ASP A 161 -6.30 22.72 4.51
C ASP A 161 -5.89 21.39 3.87
N PHE A 162 -4.73 21.29 3.21
CA PHE A 162 -4.37 20.07 2.48
C PHE A 162 -4.31 18.80 3.35
N ILE A 163 -3.86 18.90 4.61
CA ILE A 163 -3.80 17.76 5.53
C ILE A 163 -5.21 17.25 5.82
N GLU A 164 -6.13 18.15 6.14
CA GLU A 164 -7.54 17.86 6.41
C GLU A 164 -8.23 17.28 5.17
N ARG A 165 -7.90 17.79 3.98
CA ARG A 165 -8.43 17.27 2.71
C ARG A 165 -7.97 15.85 2.43
N GLY A 166 -6.68 15.56 2.63
CA GLY A 166 -6.15 14.20 2.56
C GLY A 166 -6.82 13.27 3.58
N ALA A 167 -7.04 13.75 4.80
CA ALA A 167 -7.69 12.98 5.85
C ALA A 167 -9.16 12.66 5.53
N CYS A 168 -9.89 13.58 4.90
CA CYS A 168 -11.25 13.33 4.40
C CYS A 168 -11.30 12.21 3.35
N VAL A 169 -10.32 12.19 2.43
CA VAL A 169 -10.21 11.12 1.42
C VAL A 169 -9.96 9.77 2.10
N LEU A 170 -9.02 9.72 3.04
CA LEU A 170 -8.76 8.51 3.81
C LEU A 170 -9.98 8.04 4.59
N ALA A 171 -10.70 8.95 5.27
CA ALA A 171 -11.92 8.61 6.01
C ALA A 171 -13.00 8.03 5.07
N GLY A 172 -13.15 8.60 3.87
CA GLY A 172 -14.04 8.07 2.84
C GLY A 172 -13.67 6.64 2.44
N TYR A 173 -12.38 6.36 2.23
CA TYR A 173 -11.87 5.02 1.94
C TYR A 173 -12.13 4.04 3.08
N LEU A 174 -11.78 4.43 4.32
CA LEU A 174 -11.94 3.61 5.52
C LEU A 174 -13.40 3.27 5.82
N SER A 175 -14.36 4.12 5.40
CA SER A 175 -15.80 3.82 5.51
C SER A 175 -16.26 2.60 4.67
N LYS A 176 -15.40 2.10 3.78
CA LYS A 176 -15.65 0.94 2.91
C LYS A 176 -14.66 -0.20 3.10
N ARG A 177 -13.43 0.10 3.50
CA ARG A 177 -12.38 -0.91 3.69
C ARG A 177 -11.51 -0.58 4.89
N SER A 178 -11.39 -1.52 5.82
CA SER A 178 -10.43 -1.45 6.93
C SER A 178 -8.99 -1.62 6.45
N MET A 179 -8.04 -1.01 7.14
CA MET A 179 -6.60 -1.23 6.91
C MET A 179 -6.01 -2.14 7.99
N SER A 180 -5.16 -3.08 7.58
CA SER A 180 -4.36 -3.90 8.48
C SER A 180 -3.34 -3.05 9.26
N THR A 181 -2.85 -3.55 10.39
CA THR A 181 -1.79 -2.89 11.19
C THR A 181 -0.54 -2.58 10.36
N GLY A 182 -0.18 -3.46 9.43
CA GLY A 182 0.95 -3.25 8.52
C GLY A 182 0.69 -2.10 7.53
N GLU A 183 -0.52 -2.02 6.98
CA GLU A 183 -0.92 -0.91 6.11
C GLU A 183 -0.96 0.41 6.87
N LYS A 184 -1.54 0.46 8.08
CA LYS A 184 -1.56 1.68 8.92
C LYS A 184 -0.14 2.21 9.17
N LYS A 185 0.81 1.32 9.52
CA LYS A 185 2.22 1.67 9.76
C LYS A 185 2.93 2.19 8.51
N ALA A 186 2.64 1.63 7.33
CA ALA A 186 3.29 2.02 6.08
C ALA A 186 2.63 3.22 5.38
N PHE A 187 1.35 3.48 5.67
CA PHE A 187 0.51 4.42 4.93
C PHE A 187 1.11 5.82 4.81
N PHE A 188 1.60 6.38 5.91
CA PHE A 188 2.21 7.70 5.92
C PHE A 188 3.40 7.80 4.96
N VAL A 189 4.29 6.80 5.01
CA VAL A 189 5.46 6.74 4.12
C VAL A 189 5.02 6.61 2.67
N CYS A 190 3.98 5.82 2.39
CA CYS A 190 3.41 5.69 1.06
C CYS A 190 2.82 7.00 0.54
N VAL A 191 2.10 7.77 1.36
CA VAL A 191 1.57 9.09 0.97
C VAL A 191 2.70 10.05 0.66
N CYS A 192 3.71 10.16 1.53
CA CYS A 192 4.87 11.03 1.30
C CYS A 192 5.67 10.61 0.04
N ALA A 193 5.85 9.31 -0.20
CA ALA A 193 6.53 8.80 -1.38
C ALA A 193 5.74 9.11 -2.66
N ALA A 194 4.41 8.89 -2.64
CA ALA A 194 3.53 9.25 -3.75
C ALA A 194 3.58 10.76 -4.03
N TYR A 195 3.56 11.59 -2.98
CA TYR A 195 3.65 13.04 -3.09
C TYR A 195 4.92 13.51 -3.77
N CYS A 196 6.07 12.97 -3.34
CA CYS A 196 7.36 13.25 -3.95
C CYS A 196 7.40 12.78 -5.42
N ARG A 197 6.88 11.59 -5.71
CA ARG A 197 6.77 11.06 -7.08
C ARG A 197 5.98 12.02 -7.96
N GLU A 198 4.80 12.43 -7.54
CA GLU A 198 3.92 13.32 -8.31
C GLU A 198 4.58 14.67 -8.59
N LEU A 199 5.27 15.27 -7.60
CA LEU A 199 6.01 16.51 -7.83
C LEU A 199 7.15 16.35 -8.84
N VAL A 200 7.88 15.24 -8.79
CA VAL A 200 8.96 14.93 -9.74
C VAL A 200 8.42 14.73 -11.15
N LEU A 201 7.32 13.99 -11.30
CA LEU A 201 6.66 13.75 -12.58
C LEU A 201 6.10 15.06 -13.16
N CYS A 202 5.37 15.84 -12.35
CA CYS A 202 4.85 17.14 -12.78
C CYS A 202 5.98 18.08 -13.24
N ASN A 203 7.11 18.12 -12.50
CA ASN A 203 8.25 18.95 -12.87
C ASN A 203 8.92 18.47 -14.17
N LYS A 204 9.07 17.15 -14.35
CA LYS A 204 9.57 16.57 -15.60
C LYS A 204 8.66 16.95 -16.78
N ASP A 205 7.36 16.75 -16.63
CA ASP A 205 6.40 17.00 -17.70
C ASP A 205 6.28 18.49 -18.03
N PHE A 206 6.42 19.37 -17.04
CA PHE A 206 6.53 20.81 -17.26
C PHE A 206 7.72 21.18 -18.16
N HIS A 207 8.88 20.54 -17.93
CA HIS A 207 10.06 20.77 -18.76
C HIS A 207 9.93 20.19 -20.18
N VAL A 208 9.06 19.20 -20.40
CA VAL A 208 8.83 18.57 -21.71
C VAL A 208 7.73 19.26 -22.50
N GLN A 209 6.59 19.54 -21.86
CA GLN A 209 5.38 20.06 -22.50
C GLN A 209 5.32 21.60 -22.53
N GLY A 210 6.16 22.26 -21.72
CA GLY A 210 6.19 23.71 -21.59
C GLY A 210 5.05 24.30 -20.77
N ARG A 211 5.05 25.63 -20.64
CA ARG A 211 4.16 26.40 -19.73
C ARG A 211 2.68 26.41 -20.10
N GLN A 212 2.26 25.72 -21.16
CA GLN A 212 0.88 25.77 -21.65
C GLN A 212 -0.06 24.84 -20.88
N ASN A 213 0.48 23.90 -20.08
CA ASN A 213 -0.32 23.01 -19.25
C ASN A 213 -0.55 23.61 -17.86
N GLU A 214 -1.65 24.35 -17.71
CA GLU A 214 -2.04 25.05 -16.48
C GLU A 214 -2.23 24.10 -15.29
N TYR A 215 -2.62 22.86 -15.55
CA TYR A 215 -2.74 21.81 -14.53
C TYR A 215 -1.41 21.51 -13.84
N LEU A 216 -0.33 21.34 -14.62
CA LEU A 216 1.00 21.11 -14.07
C LEU A 216 1.49 22.29 -13.23
N MET A 217 1.11 23.51 -13.63
CA MET A 217 1.47 24.73 -12.89
C MET A 217 0.77 24.84 -11.55
N THR A 218 -0.53 24.55 -11.48
CA THR A 218 -1.29 24.59 -10.22
C THR A 218 -0.74 23.59 -9.21
N SER A 219 -0.54 22.34 -9.63
CA SER A 219 -0.03 21.27 -8.75
C SER A 219 1.39 21.55 -8.23
N MET A 220 2.27 22.11 -9.05
CA MET A 220 3.62 22.47 -8.62
C MET A 220 3.64 23.72 -7.72
N ALA A 221 2.75 24.69 -7.94
CA ALA A 221 2.73 25.93 -7.17
C ALA A 221 2.35 25.70 -5.70
N THR A 222 1.40 24.81 -5.43
CA THR A 222 0.98 24.41 -4.07
C THR A 222 1.87 23.33 -3.48
N GLY A 223 2.32 22.38 -4.32
CA GLY A 223 3.00 21.16 -3.88
C GLY A 223 4.33 21.38 -3.17
N TRP A 224 5.20 22.29 -3.65
CA TRP A 224 6.50 22.54 -3.00
C TRP A 224 6.37 23.17 -1.60
N PRO A 225 5.56 24.22 -1.38
CA PRO A 225 5.25 24.71 -0.04
C PRO A 225 4.67 23.64 0.90
N GLN A 226 3.74 22.83 0.41
CA GLN A 226 3.12 21.74 1.17
C GLN A 226 4.14 20.67 1.57
N LEU A 227 4.99 20.22 0.64
CA LEU A 227 6.08 19.28 0.92
C LEU A 227 7.05 19.84 1.98
N LYS A 228 7.36 21.14 1.91
CA LYS A 228 8.18 21.79 2.95
C LYS A 228 7.50 21.71 4.31
N LYS A 229 6.19 21.98 4.39
CA LYS A 229 5.41 21.88 5.64
C LYS A 229 5.36 20.44 6.16
N LEU A 230 5.09 19.44 5.31
CA LEU A 230 5.12 18.02 5.68
C LEU A 230 6.48 17.59 6.26
N ARG A 231 7.57 18.14 5.72
CA ARG A 231 8.93 17.83 6.20
C ARG A 231 9.27 18.52 7.52
N THR A 232 8.81 19.75 7.74
CA THR A 232 9.17 20.54 8.94
C THR A 232 8.21 20.38 10.10
N HIS A 233 6.96 19.99 9.84
CA HIS A 233 5.90 19.78 10.83
C HIS A 233 5.20 18.43 10.61
N PRO A 234 5.93 17.30 10.53
CA PRO A 234 5.32 15.98 10.31
C PRO A 234 4.30 15.60 11.40
N GLU A 235 4.45 16.13 12.62
CA GLU A 235 3.54 15.91 13.74
C GLU A 235 2.11 16.40 13.49
N GLU A 236 1.92 17.50 12.74
CA GLU A 236 0.58 17.96 12.36
C GLU A 236 -0.10 16.93 11.44
N PHE A 237 0.66 16.40 10.49
CA PHE A 237 0.17 15.41 9.54
C PHE A 237 -0.15 14.08 10.25
N HIS A 238 0.73 13.60 11.14
CA HIS A 238 0.46 12.43 11.98
C HIS A 238 -0.77 12.62 12.86
N ALA A 239 -0.88 13.74 13.58
CA ALA A 239 -1.97 13.97 14.54
C ALA A 239 -3.36 13.99 13.89
N VAL A 240 -3.47 14.44 12.64
CA VAL A 240 -4.75 14.42 11.90
C VAL A 240 -5.04 13.02 11.36
N PHE A 241 -4.05 12.35 10.78
CA PHE A 241 -4.24 11.04 10.16
C PHE A 241 -4.43 9.91 11.17
N GLU A 242 -3.73 9.93 12.30
CA GLU A 242 -3.90 8.94 13.38
C GLU A 242 -5.34 8.95 13.91
N LYS A 243 -5.93 10.13 14.12
CA LYS A 243 -7.36 10.24 14.48
C LYS A 243 -8.27 9.51 13.49
N VAL A 244 -7.98 9.61 12.20
CA VAL A 244 -8.79 8.94 11.16
C VAL A 244 -8.53 7.42 11.13
N LEU A 245 -7.28 7.00 11.34
CA LEU A 245 -6.88 5.58 11.38
C LEU A 245 -7.41 4.85 12.64
N ASP A 246 -7.67 5.58 13.72
CA ASP A 246 -8.23 5.06 14.98
C ASP A 246 -9.77 4.99 14.95
N ILE A 247 -10.45 5.82 14.14
CA ILE A 247 -11.92 5.79 13.98
C ILE A 247 -12.40 4.53 13.21
N GLY A 248 -11.49 3.81 12.55
CA GLY A 248 -11.80 2.63 11.74
C GLY A 248 -11.85 1.29 12.50
N GLU A 249 -11.89 1.29 13.83
CA GLU A 249 -12.06 0.11 14.69
C GLU A 249 -13.51 -0.10 15.15
#